data_AF-X1KR48-F1
#
_entry.id   AF-X1KR48-F1
#
_cell.length_a   1.000
_cell.length_b   1.000
_cell.length_c   1.000
_cell.angle_alpha   90.00
_cell.angle_beta   90.00
_cell.angle_gamma   90.00
#
_symmetry.space_group_name_H-M   'P 1'
#
loop_
_entity.id
_entity.type
_entity.pdbx_description
1 polymer ?
#
loop_
_entity_poly.entity_id
_entity_poly.type
_entity_poly.pdbx_seq_one_letter_code
_entity_poly.pdbx_strand_id
1 'polypeptide(L)'
;GGTGKLIAKTCPKKPIHLFDTFSGMPATDETKDKHRQGDFNDTSLKSVKKYLGDCENIRFYQGFFPDTSGPVANTKFCFVHIDVDIYQ
;
A
#
# COMPACT_ATOMS: atom_id res chain seq x y z
N GLY A 1 -0.72 3.58 5.36
CA GLY A 1 0.22 4.72 5.52
C GLY A 1 1.17 4.62 6.72
N GLY A 2 0.65 4.53 7.94
CA GLY A 2 1.46 4.56 9.19
C GLY A 2 2.53 3.46 9.30
N THR A 3 2.17 2.20 9.07
CA THR A 3 3.12 1.06 9.09
C THR A 3 4.24 1.23 8.05
N GLY A 4 3.89 1.70 6.84
CA GLY A 4 4.87 2.04 5.81
C GLY A 4 5.89 3.07 6.28
N LYS A 5 5.46 4.10 7.02
CA LYS A 5 6.36 5.10 7.64
C LYS A 5 7.33 4.46 8.63
N LEU A 6 6.81 3.62 9.52
CA LEU A 6 7.61 2.95 10.55
C LEU A 6 8.72 2.10 9.91
N ILE A 7 8.35 1.28 8.92
CA ILE A 7 9.30 0.41 8.20
C ILE A 7 10.35 1.27 7.47
N ALA A 8 9.93 2.31 6.76
CA ALA A 8 10.83 3.20 6.03
C ALA A 8 11.86 3.88 6.93
N LYS A 9 11.43 4.36 8.11
CA LYS A 9 12.33 4.97 9.10
C LYS A 9 13.26 3.97 9.78
N THR A 10 12.82 2.73 9.95
CA THR A 10 13.64 1.67 10.56
C THR A 10 14.74 1.20 9.62
N CYS A 11 14.47 1.20 8.31
CA CYS A 11 15.36 0.71 7.26
C CYS A 11 15.67 1.79 6.21
N PRO A 12 16.26 2.94 6.57
CA PRO A 12 16.38 4.10 5.67
C PRO A 12 17.25 3.84 4.44
N LYS A 13 18.15 2.84 4.50
CA LYS A 13 19.05 2.45 3.39
C LYS A 13 18.42 1.43 2.43
N LYS A 14 17.22 0.92 2.71
CA LYS A 14 16.54 -0.05 1.85
C LYS A 14 15.36 0.62 1.13
N PRO A 15 15.16 0.35 -0.17
CA PRO A 15 13.97 0.80 -0.86
C PRO A 15 12.73 0.11 -0.29
N ILE A 16 11.67 0.88 -0.08
CA ILE A 16 10.34 0.38 0.32
C ILE A 16 9.40 0.56 -0.86
N HIS A 17 8.72 -0.52 -1.23
CA HIS A 17 7.72 -0.52 -2.30
C HIS A 17 6.33 -0.57 -1.66
N LEU A 18 5.59 0.53 -1.79
CA LEU A 18 4.28 0.71 -1.16
C LEU A 18 3.20 0.70 -2.25
N PHE A 19 2.40 -0.36 -2.23
CA PHE A 19 1.26 -0.59 -3.13
C PHE A 19 -0.03 -0.29 -2.37
N ASP A 20 -0.92 0.47 -2.99
CA ASP A 20 -2.25 0.80 -2.44
C ASP A 20 -3.12 1.39 -3.56
N THR A 21 -4.44 1.25 -3.46
CA THR A 21 -5.37 1.92 -4.39
C THR A 21 -5.40 3.43 -4.11
N PHE A 22 -5.18 3.83 -2.86
CA PHE A 22 -5.40 5.17 -2.33
C PHE A 22 -6.80 5.71 -2.65
N SER A 23 -7.78 4.83 -2.78
CA SER A 23 -9.18 5.15 -3.08
C SER A 23 -10.17 4.36 -2.24
N GLY A 24 -9.69 3.68 -1.19
CA GLY A 24 -10.47 2.82 -0.33
C GLY A 24 -10.77 1.45 -0.93
N MET A 25 -11.71 0.76 -0.29
CA MET A 25 -12.12 -0.60 -0.61
C MET A 25 -12.88 -0.65 -1.94
N PRO A 26 -12.58 -1.63 -2.81
CA PRO A 26 -13.38 -1.91 -3.99
C PRO A 26 -14.75 -2.48 -3.62
N ALA A 27 -15.54 -2.87 -4.62
CA ALA A 27 -16.70 -3.73 -4.38
C ALA A 27 -16.26 -5.03 -3.67
N THR A 28 -16.97 -5.42 -2.62
CA THR A 28 -16.68 -6.59 -1.78
C THR A 28 -17.88 -7.55 -1.72
N ASP A 29 -17.65 -8.78 -1.26
CA ASP A 29 -18.71 -9.76 -0.97
C ASP A 29 -19.13 -9.63 0.50
N GLU A 30 -20.27 -8.96 0.74
CA GLU A 30 -20.77 -8.70 2.11
C GLU A 30 -21.03 -9.98 2.94
N THR A 31 -21.08 -11.15 2.31
CA THR A 31 -21.26 -12.43 3.02
C THR A 31 -19.95 -13.00 3.58
N LYS A 32 -18.80 -12.52 3.09
CA LYS A 32 -17.46 -13.03 3.44
C LYS A 32 -16.54 -11.94 3.98
N ASP A 33 -16.65 -10.74 3.43
CA ASP A 33 -15.76 -9.63 3.69
C ASP A 33 -16.31 -8.76 4.84
N LYS A 34 -15.43 -8.37 5.75
CA LYS A 34 -15.80 -7.51 6.88
C LYS A 34 -15.98 -6.05 6.47
N HIS A 35 -15.25 -5.63 5.45
CA HIS A 35 -15.22 -4.27 4.93
C HIS A 35 -16.07 -4.14 3.68
N ARG A 36 -16.66 -2.97 3.49
CA ARG A 36 -17.58 -2.66 2.39
C ARG A 36 -16.95 -1.70 1.40
N GLN A 37 -17.53 -1.64 0.21
CA GLN A 37 -17.15 -0.64 -0.79
C GLN A 37 -17.18 0.77 -0.20
N GLY A 38 -16.09 1.51 -0.41
CA GLY A 38 -15.95 2.87 0.09
C GLY A 38 -15.38 2.98 1.52
N ASP A 39 -15.20 1.88 2.25
CA ASP A 39 -14.40 1.90 3.47
C ASP A 39 -12.98 2.40 3.13
N PHE A 40 -12.38 3.22 4.01
CA PHE A 40 -11.03 3.79 3.84
C PHE A 40 -10.85 4.71 2.62
N ASN A 41 -11.94 5.27 2.06
CA ASN A 41 -11.88 6.17 0.91
C ASN A 41 -11.44 7.61 1.25
N ASP A 42 -11.23 7.92 2.54
CA ASP A 42 -10.79 9.22 3.05
C ASP A 42 -9.26 9.44 2.90
N THR A 43 -8.62 8.64 2.05
CA THR A 43 -7.18 8.68 1.76
C THR A 43 -6.93 8.96 0.28
N SER A 44 -5.80 9.61 -0.03
CA SER A 44 -5.35 9.86 -1.40
C SER A 44 -3.84 9.71 -1.52
N LEU A 45 -3.34 9.41 -2.72
CA LEU A 45 -1.91 9.34 -2.96
C LEU A 45 -1.21 10.66 -2.57
N LYS A 46 -1.85 11.80 -2.85
CA LYS A 46 -1.30 13.13 -2.54
C LYS A 46 -1.15 13.35 -1.04
N SER A 47 -2.18 13.00 -0.24
CA SER A 47 -2.11 13.15 1.22
C SER A 47 -1.07 12.22 1.83
N VAL A 48 -0.97 10.97 1.34
CA VAL A 48 0.02 10.01 1.81
C VAL A 48 1.45 10.42 1.44
N LYS A 49 1.70 10.88 0.21
CA LYS A 49 3.01 11.42 -0.19
C LYS A 49 3.43 12.60 0.67
N LYS A 50 2.49 13.51 1.01
CA LYS A 50 2.76 14.62 1.93
C LYS A 50 3.12 14.10 3.33
N TYR A 51 2.37 13.13 3.86
CA TYR A 51 2.61 12.54 5.18
C TYR A 51 3.94 11.79 5.29
N LEU A 52 4.38 11.16 4.19
CA LEU A 52 5.61 10.38 4.08
C LEU A 52 6.76 11.16 3.43
N GLY A 53 6.63 12.48 3.29
CA GLY A 53 7.62 13.32 2.59
C GLY A 53 9.01 13.32 3.24
N ASP A 54 9.13 12.89 4.49
CA ASP A 54 10.39 12.69 5.21
C ASP A 54 11.03 11.31 4.97
N CYS A 55 10.44 10.47 4.12
CA CYS A 55 10.90 9.12 3.81
C CYS A 55 11.26 9.00 2.32
N GLU A 56 12.49 9.36 1.96
CA GLU A 56 12.98 9.38 0.57
C GLU A 56 13.14 7.99 -0.06
N ASN A 57 13.16 6.93 0.75
CA ASN A 57 13.35 5.55 0.30
C ASN A 57 12.04 4.85 -0.12
N ILE A 58 10.90 5.54 -0.15
CA ILE A 58 9.59 4.95 -0.52
C ILE A 58 9.28 5.18 -2.00
N ARG A 59 8.90 4.10 -2.69
CA ARG A 59 8.32 4.11 -4.04
C ARG A 59 6.84 3.77 -3.95
N PHE A 60 6.01 4.62 -4.55
CA PHE A 60 4.56 4.49 -4.51
C PHE A 60 4.02 3.88 -5.80
N TYR A 61 3.09 2.95 -5.65
CA TYR A 61 2.40 2.30 -6.75
C TYR A 61 0.90 2.41 -6.49
N GLN A 62 0.24 3.29 -7.23
CA GLN A 62 -1.19 3.52 -7.11
C GLN A 62 -1.96 2.60 -8.04
N GLY A 63 -2.93 1.87 -7.48
CA GLY A 63 -3.84 1.00 -8.20
C GLY A 63 -3.99 -0.35 -7.52
N PHE A 64 -4.69 -1.27 -8.17
CA PHE A 64 -4.88 -2.62 -7.63
C PHE A 64 -3.58 -3.43 -7.72
N PHE A 65 -3.37 -4.26 -6.72
CA PHE A 65 -2.41 -5.36 -6.80
C PHE A 65 -3.14 -6.57 -7.38
N PRO A 66 -2.53 -7.39 -8.26
CA PRO A 66 -1.14 -7.37 -8.70
C PRO A 66 -0.83 -6.47 -9.91
N ASP A 67 -1.81 -5.78 -10.49
CA ASP A 67 -1.65 -5.02 -11.74
C ASP A 67 -0.52 -3.98 -11.70
N THR A 68 -0.26 -3.42 -10.50
CA THR A 68 0.78 -2.42 -10.27
C THR A 68 2.17 -3.00 -9.93
N SER A 69 2.32 -4.33 -9.85
CA SER A 69 3.54 -5.01 -9.38
C SER A 69 4.66 -5.13 -10.42
N GLY A 70 4.40 -4.83 -11.70
CA GLY A 70 5.37 -4.93 -12.80
C GLY A 70 6.76 -4.36 -12.50
N PRO A 71 6.90 -3.15 -11.91
CA PRO A 71 8.20 -2.55 -11.59
C PRO A 71 9.07 -3.34 -10.60
N VAL A 72 8.50 -4.33 -9.89
CA VAL A 72 9.23 -5.15 -8.91
C VAL A 72 9.25 -6.64 -9.24
N ALA A 73 8.75 -7.07 -10.41
CA ALA A 73 8.59 -8.48 -10.78
C ALA A 73 9.87 -9.34 -10.61
N ASN A 74 11.05 -8.76 -10.84
CA ASN A 74 12.34 -9.44 -10.73
C ASN A 74 13.12 -9.05 -9.46
N THR A 75 12.44 -8.56 -8.44
CA THR A 75 13.07 -8.10 -7.18
C THR A 75 13.01 -9.20 -6.13
N LYS A 76 14.11 -9.39 -5.39
CA LYS A 76 14.12 -10.23 -4.19
C LYS A 76 13.84 -9.37 -2.96
N PHE A 77 12.88 -9.80 -2.16
CA PHE A 77 12.49 -9.12 -0.93
C PHE A 77 13.07 -9.85 0.28
N CYS A 78 13.60 -9.11 1.25
CA CYS A 78 13.98 -9.66 2.56
C CYS A 78 12.85 -9.53 3.59
N PHE A 79 11.78 -8.81 3.25
CA PHE A 79 10.62 -8.56 4.09
C PHE A 79 9.43 -8.17 3.21
N VAL A 80 8.27 -8.75 3.50
CA VAL A 80 6.99 -8.40 2.85
C VAL A 80 5.96 -8.28 3.95
N HIS A 81 5.26 -7.15 3.98
CA HIS A 81 4.10 -6.94 4.84
C HIS A 81 2.86 -6.94 3.96
N ILE A 82 1.97 -7.90 4.21
CA ILE A 82 0.71 -8.06 3.49
C ILE A 82 -0.40 -7.63 4.46
N ASP A 83 -1.05 -6.54 4.13
CA ASP A 83 -2.12 -5.91 4.93
C ASP A 83 -3.27 -5.60 3.98
N VAL A 84 -3.99 -6.66 3.61
CA VAL A 84 -5.17 -6.62 2.74
C VAL A 84 -6.30 -7.41 3.41
N ASP A 85 -7.52 -6.90 3.29
CA ASP A 85 -8.66 -7.43 4.06
C ASP A 85 -9.50 -8.45 3.31
N ILE A 86 -9.33 -8.54 1.99
CA ILE A 86 -10.14 -9.40 1.12
C ILE A 86 -9.26 -10.42 0.40
N TYR A 87 -9.88 -11.55 0.04
CA TYR A 87 -9.18 -12.65 -0.61
C TYR A 87 -8.75 -12.33 -2.06
N GLN A 88 -9.56 -11.51 -2.75
CA GLN A 88 -9.38 -11.16 -4.17
C GLN A 88 -8.70 -9.81 -4.34
#